data_AF-A0AAW8KUL0-F1
#
_entry.id   AF-A0AAW8KUL0-F1
#
_cell.length_a   1.000
_cell.length_b   1.000
_cell.length_c   1.000
_cell.angle_alpha   90.00
_cell.angle_beta   90.00
_cell.angle_gamma   90.00
#
_symmetry.space_group_name_H-M   'P 1'
#
loop_
_entity.id
_entity.type
_entity.pdbx_description
1 polymer ?
#
loop_
_entity_poly.entity_id
_entity_poly.type
_entity_poly.pdbx_seq_one_letter_code
_entity_poly.pdbx_strand_id
1 'polypeptide(L)' 'IQWPIWVQFLLVGIIIDFGLWYMHKLSHRRRWLWKLHAIHHQPKRLYWLNGEKRHPLSAIALATPSLLVLTILGA' A
#
# COMPACT_ATOMS: atom_id res chain seq x y z
N ILE A 1 12.68 5.88 -26.08
CA ILE A 1 11.25 5.86 -26.45
C ILE A 1 10.48 6.40 -25.25
N GLN A 2 9.76 7.52 -25.40
CA GLN A 2 8.91 8.06 -24.35
C GLN A 2 7.51 7.46 -24.51
N TRP A 3 7.01 6.81 -23.46
CA TRP A 3 5.68 6.21 -23.48
C TRP A 3 4.62 7.30 -23.32
N PRO A 4 3.41 7.16 -23.90
CA PRO A 4 2.33 8.12 -23.67
C PRO A 4 2.04 8.27 -22.18
N ILE A 5 1.78 9.50 -21.74
CA ILE A 5 1.62 9.82 -20.31
C ILE A 5 0.55 8.96 -19.63
N TRP A 6 -0.55 8.67 -20.32
CA TRP A 6 -1.62 7.81 -19.81
C TRP A 6 -1.16 6.38 -19.52
N VAL A 7 -0.25 5.84 -20.33
CA VAL A 7 0.29 4.49 -20.09
C VAL A 7 1.23 4.50 -18.89
N GLN A 8 2.03 5.57 -18.71
CA GLN A 8 2.85 5.73 -17.51
C GLN A 8 1.98 5.80 -16.25
N PHE A 9 0.89 6.58 -16.26
CA PHE A 9 -0.06 6.65 -15.15
C PHE A 9 -0.68 5.28 -14.83
N LEU A 10 -1.10 4.52 -15.85
CA LEU A 10 -1.65 3.18 -15.65
C LEU A 10 -0.61 2.23 -15.03
N LEU A 11 0.63 2.25 -15.52
CA LEU A 11 1.71 1.43 -14.97
C LEU A 11 2.01 1.79 -13.51
N VAL A 12 2.10 3.09 -13.18
CA VAL A 12 2.27 3.55 -11.80
C VAL A 12 1.10 3.08 -10.93
N GLY A 13 -0.13 3.22 -11.39
CA GLY A 13 -1.32 2.74 -10.69
C GLY A 13 -1.27 1.24 -10.39
N ILE A 14 -0.88 0.43 -11.37
CA ILE A 14 -0.72 -1.03 -11.20
C ILE A 14 0.36 -1.36 -10.17
N ILE A 15 1.51 -0.68 -10.20
CA ILE A 15 2.59 -0.89 -9.24
C ILE A 15 2.17 -0.52 -7.82
N ILE A 16 1.43 0.59 -7.67
CA ILE A 16 0.89 1.02 -6.38
C ILE A 16 -0.11 -0.01 -5.86
N ASP A 17 -1.10 -0.39 -6.67
CA ASP A 17 -2.13 -1.35 -6.26
C ASP A 17 -1.54 -2.71 -5.89
N PHE A 18 -0.63 -3.23 -6.71
CA PHE A 18 0.02 -4.51 -6.44
C PHE A 18 0.88 -4.47 -5.17
N GLY A 19 1.65 -3.41 -4.95
CA GLY A 19 2.49 -3.28 -3.75
C GLY A 19 1.67 -3.16 -2.46
N LEU A 20 0.58 -2.37 -2.49
CA LEU A 20 -0.38 -2.27 -1.40
C LEU A 20 -1.03 -3.63 -1.11
N TRP A 21 -1.56 -4.30 -2.15
CA TRP A 21 -2.16 -5.62 -2.03
C TRP A 21 -1.18 -6.64 -1.42
N TYR A 22 0.05 -6.67 -1.91
CA TYR A 22 1.06 -7.60 -1.46
C TYR A 22 1.41 -7.40 0.01
N MET A 23 1.71 -6.16 0.43
CA MET A 23 2.04 -5.88 1.82
C MET A 23 0.85 -6.04 2.75
N HIS A 24 -0.37 -5.74 2.29
CA HIS A 24 -1.60 -6.00 3.04
C HIS A 24 -1.77 -7.51 3.30
N LYS A 25 -1.65 -8.34 2.25
CA LYS A 25 -1.67 -9.80 2.37
C LYS A 25 -0.57 -10.30 3.31
N LEU A 26 0.65 -9.76 3.21
CA LEU A 26 1.76 -10.13 4.09
C LEU A 26 1.47 -9.73 5.55
N SER A 27 0.81 -8.60 5.77
CA SER A 27 0.43 -8.09 7.08
C SER A 27 -0.59 -8.99 7.79
N HIS A 28 -1.45 -9.67 7.03
CA HIS A 28 -2.32 -10.72 7.56
C HIS A 28 -1.60 -12.04 7.86
N ARG A 29 -0.43 -12.30 7.27
CA ARG A 29 0.30 -13.57 7.41
C ARG A 29 1.43 -13.56 8.43
N ARG A 30 2.04 -12.40 8.70
CA ARG A 30 3.19 -12.28 9.61
C ARG A 30 2.79 -11.64 10.92
N ARG A 31 3.05 -12.33 12.04
CA ARG A 31 2.65 -11.89 13.40
C ARG A 31 3.10 -10.47 13.75
N TRP A 32 4.30 -10.06 13.37
CA TRP A 32 4.83 -8.74 13.70
C TRP A 32 4.18 -7.62 12.89
N LEU A 33 3.89 -7.84 11.60
CA LEU A 33 3.13 -6.89 10.78
C LEU A 33 1.68 -6.78 11.26
N TRP A 34 1.07 -7.91 11.65
CA TRP A 34 -0.29 -7.94 12.19
C TRP A 34 -0.44 -7.03 13.42
N LYS A 35 0.55 -6.96 14.30
CA LYS A 35 0.50 -6.04 15.46
C LYS A 35 0.26 -4.59 15.06
N LEU A 36 0.79 -4.14 13.92
CA LEU A 36 0.56 -2.80 13.38
C LEU A 36 -0.76 -2.72 12.61
N HIS A 37 -1.04 -3.74 11.80
CA HIS A 37 -2.18 -3.77 10.89
C HIS A 37 -3.53 -3.99 11.59
N ALA A 38 -3.56 -4.63 12.76
CA ALA A 38 -4.78 -4.89 13.52
C ALA A 38 -5.54 -3.60 13.92
N ILE A 39 -4.85 -2.45 14.06
CA ILE A 39 -5.48 -1.16 14.35
C ILE A 39 -6.44 -0.74 13.23
N HIS A 40 -6.07 -1.04 11.98
CA HIS A 40 -6.92 -0.82 10.81
C HIS A 40 -8.20 -1.67 10.85
N HIS A 41 -8.12 -2.89 11.39
CA HIS A 41 -9.25 -3.79 11.54
C HIS A 41 -10.06 -3.59 12.84
N GLN A 42 -9.73 -2.58 13.66
CA GLN A 42 -10.42 -2.28 14.91
C GLN A 42 -11.85 -1.67 14.76
N PRO A 43 -12.19 -0.86 13.73
CA PRO A 43 -13.47 -0.17 13.68
C PRO A 43 -14.70 -1.08 13.76
N LYS A 44 -15.67 -0.72 14.61
CA LYS A 44 -16.96 -1.42 14.76
C LYS A 44 -18.05 -0.92 13.80
N ARG A 45 -17.80 0.19 13.10
CA ARG A 45 -18.69 0.80 12.10
C ARG A 45 -17.84 1.23 10.91
N LEU A 46 -18.38 1.05 9.70
CA LEU A 46 -17.69 1.35 8.46
C LEU A 46 -18.19 2.68 7.87
N TYR A 47 -17.23 3.53 7.54
CA TYR A 47 -17.33 4.79 6.84
C TYR A 47 -15.98 5.06 6.15
N TRP A 48 -15.99 6.00 5.21
CA TRP A 48 -14.85 6.31 4.34
C TRP A 48 -13.50 6.53 5.07
N LEU A 49 -13.49 7.23 6.21
CA LEU A 49 -12.25 7.53 6.95
C LEU A 49 -11.68 6.33 7.74
N ASN A 50 -12.36 5.20 7.84
CA ASN A 50 -11.81 4.02 8.52
C ASN A 50 -10.55 3.48 7.84
N GLY A 51 -10.41 3.67 6.52
CA GLY A 51 -9.21 3.33 5.77
C GLY A 51 -7.94 3.98 6.33
N GLU A 52 -8.08 5.20 6.85
CA GLU A 52 -6.98 6.00 7.38
C GLU A 52 -6.70 5.75 8.86
N LYS A 53 -7.56 5.02 9.56
CA LYS A 53 -7.32 4.65 10.96
C LYS A 53 -6.30 3.52 11.04
N ARG A 54 -5.02 3.84 10.92
CA ARG A 54 -3.91 2.88 10.93
C ARG A 54 -2.69 3.43 11.67
N HIS A 55 -1.82 2.52 12.10
CA HIS A 55 -0.53 2.91 12.66
C HIS A 55 0.35 3.57 11.58
N PRO A 56 1.11 4.66 11.87
CA PRO A 56 1.98 5.30 10.88
C PRO A 56 2.99 4.32 10.24
N LEU A 57 3.62 3.46 11.05
CA LEU A 57 4.48 2.38 10.53
C LEU A 57 3.75 1.37 9.63
N SER A 58 2.45 1.13 9.86
CA SER A 58 1.67 0.29 8.93
C SER A 58 1.48 0.99 7.59
N ALA A 59 1.30 2.32 7.58
CA ALA A 59 1.20 3.10 6.34
C ALA A 59 2.53 3.10 5.57
N ILE A 60 3.65 3.33 6.27
CA ILE A 60 5.00 3.24 5.68
C ILE A 60 5.23 1.84 5.10
N ALA A 61 4.95 0.79 5.88
CA ALA A 61 5.14 -0.58 5.41
C ALA A 61 4.31 -0.86 4.14
N LEU A 62 3.02 -0.48 4.13
CA LEU A 62 2.13 -0.65 2.98
C LEU A 62 2.65 0.07 1.72
N ALA A 63 3.17 1.29 1.86
CA ALA A 63 3.69 2.07 0.73
C ALA A 63 5.07 1.60 0.24
N THR A 64 5.87 0.99 1.11
CA THR A 64 7.29 0.67 0.86
C THR A 64 7.52 -0.13 -0.44
N PRO A 65 6.79 -1.22 -0.73
CA PRO A 65 7.04 -1.99 -1.95
C PRO A 65 6.83 -1.17 -3.22
N SER A 66 5.75 -0.39 -3.27
CA SER A 66 5.41 0.44 -4.43
C SER A 66 6.42 1.56 -4.61
N LEU A 67 6.73 2.29 -3.53
CA LEU A 67 7.71 3.39 -3.59
C LEU A 67 9.10 2.88 -3.99
N LEU A 68 9.54 1.75 -3.43
CA LEU A 68 10.83 1.15 -3.79
C LEU A 68 10.90 0.84 -5.29
N VAL A 69 9.88 0.19 -5.84
CA VAL A 69 9.84 -0.15 -7.27
C VAL A 69 9.79 1.10 -8.13
N LEU A 70 8.92 2.07 -7.79
CA LEU A 70 8.78 3.31 -8.56
C LEU A 70 10.07 4.13 -8.57
N THR A 71 10.73 4.28 -7.43
CA THR A 71 12.01 5.00 -7.35
C THR A 71 13.10 4.31 -8.17
N ILE A 72 13.16 2.98 -8.17
CA ILE A 72 14.11 2.23 -9.03
C ILE A 72 13.81 2.45 -10.52
N LEU A 73 12.54 2.57 -10.89
CA LEU A 73 12.11 2.86 -12.27
C LEU A 73 12.28 4.33 -12.66
N GLY A 74 12.71 5.20 -11.73
CA GLY A 74 12.92 6.63 -11.98
C GLY A 74 11.64 7.45 -12.06
N ALA A 75 10.56 6.97 -11.44
CA ALA A 75 9.29 7.69 -11.30
C ALA A 75 9.29 8.64 -10.10
#